data_AF-A0A382R7K0-F1
#
_entry.id   AF-A0A382R7K0-F1
#
_cell.length_a   1.000
_cell.length_b   1.000
_cell.length_c   1.000
_cell.angle_alpha   90.00
_cell.angle_beta   90.00
_cell.angle_gamma   90.00
#
_symmetry.space_group_name_H-M   'P 1'
#
loop_
_entity.id
_entity.type
_entity.pdbx_description
1 polymer ?
#
loop_
_entity_poly.entity_id
_entity_poly.type
_entity_poly.pdbx_seq_one_letter_code
_entity_poly.pdbx_strand_id
1 'polypeptide(L)'
;MIMGDTCTRACAFCDVKTGKPRNLDPLEPFKISSAVNKLNLKHVVITSVDRDDLYDGGSNHFYEVITVTRKNNPKTSIEVLTPDFLRKGEAYKKVLEANPDVFNHNIETVPSLYLKVRPGAKYFSSL
;
A
#
# COMPACT_ATOMS: atom_id res chain seq x y z
N MET A 1 -2.81 7.45 3.03
CA MET A 1 -2.91 6.04 3.46
C MET A 1 -4.25 5.51 3.02
N ILE A 2 -4.27 4.46 2.20
CA ILE A 2 -5.49 3.83 1.68
C ILE A 2 -5.85 2.59 2.53
N MET A 3 -7.06 2.07 2.35
CA MET A 3 -7.60 0.87 3.02
C MET A 3 -7.80 1.01 4.54
N GLY A 4 -7.93 2.25 5.03
CA GLY A 4 -8.20 2.57 6.42
C GLY A 4 -6.97 2.81 7.29
N ASP A 5 -7.18 2.80 8.61
CA ASP A 5 -6.20 3.13 9.65
C ASP A 5 -5.89 1.94 10.60
N THR A 6 -6.41 0.76 10.28
CA THR A 6 -6.28 -0.46 11.09
C THR A 6 -5.62 -1.54 10.25
N CYS A 7 -4.45 -2.01 10.69
CA CYS A 7 -3.61 -2.99 10.03
C CYS A 7 -3.86 -4.40 10.58
N THR A 8 -3.80 -5.40 9.69
CA THR A 8 -3.86 -6.82 10.09
C THR A 8 -2.58 -7.32 10.78
N ARG A 9 -1.51 -6.52 10.77
CA ARG A 9 -0.20 -6.84 11.35
C ARG A 9 0.20 -5.85 12.44
N ALA A 10 1.16 -6.28 13.27
CA ALA A 10 1.70 -5.53 14.41
C ALA A 10 3.23 -5.40 14.30
N CYS A 11 3.70 -4.56 13.38
CA CYS A 11 5.12 -4.18 13.37
C CYS A 11 5.43 -3.36 14.62
N ALA A 12 6.46 -3.75 15.38
CA ALA A 12 6.74 -3.19 16.71
C ALA A 12 7.16 -1.71 16.72
N PHE A 13 7.48 -1.16 15.55
CA PHE A 13 7.85 0.25 15.35
C PHE A 13 6.74 1.10 14.72
N CYS A 14 5.67 0.47 14.24
CA CYS A 14 4.64 1.15 13.45
C CYS A 14 3.53 1.68 14.36
N ASP A 15 3.14 2.94 14.17
CA ASP A 15 2.10 3.63 14.97
C ASP A 15 0.67 3.39 14.45
N VAL A 16 0.51 2.55 13.43
CA VAL A 16 -0.80 2.18 12.89
C VAL A 16 -1.47 1.17 13.83
N LYS A 17 -2.76 1.37 14.13
CA LYS A 17 -3.54 0.47 14.97
C LYS A 17 -3.54 -0.94 14.41
N THR A 18 -3.28 -1.95 15.23
CA THR A 18 -3.49 -3.35 14.84
C THR A 18 -4.90 -3.80 15.18
N GLY A 19 -5.56 -4.51 14.26
CA GLY A 19 -6.88 -5.08 14.50
C GLY A 19 -7.53 -5.64 13.25
N LYS A 20 -8.84 -5.84 13.31
CA LYS A 20 -9.65 -6.23 12.14
C LYS A 20 -10.04 -4.98 11.35
N PRO A 21 -9.60 -4.83 10.09
CA PRO A 21 -9.97 -3.68 9.28
C PRO A 21 -11.47 -3.66 8.95
N ARG A 22 -11.97 -2.50 8.55
CA ARG A 22 -13.30 -2.37 7.95
C ARG A 22 -13.27 -2.82 6.48
N ASN A 23 -14.45 -3.00 5.90
CA ASN A 23 -14.58 -3.21 4.45
C ASN A 23 -13.94 -2.04 3.68
N LEU A 24 -13.40 -2.35 2.50
CA LEU A 24 -12.87 -1.33 1.60
C LEU A 24 -13.98 -0.35 1.22
N ASP A 25 -13.62 0.93 1.17
CA ASP A 25 -14.48 1.97 0.63
C ASP A 25 -14.34 1.98 -0.91
N PRO A 26 -15.39 1.60 -1.67
CA PRO A 26 -15.32 1.55 -3.13
C PRO A 26 -15.12 2.93 -3.77
N LEU A 27 -15.35 4.02 -3.02
CA LEU A 27 -15.11 5.38 -3.49
C LEU A 27 -13.72 5.92 -3.12
N GLU A 28 -12.90 5.16 -2.39
CA GLU A 28 -11.56 5.59 -1.98
C GLU A 28 -10.68 6.01 -3.18
N PRO A 29 -10.63 5.30 -4.33
CA PRO A 29 -9.87 5.74 -5.50
C PRO A 29 -10.23 7.15 -5.97
N PHE A 30 -11.52 7.47 -6.02
CA PHE A 30 -12.01 8.80 -6.41
C PHE A 30 -11.71 9.86 -5.35
N LYS A 31 -11.85 9.51 -4.06
CA LYS A 31 -11.55 10.44 -2.95
C LYS A 31 -10.08 10.82 -2.93
N ILE A 32 -9.17 9.85 -3.07
CA ILE A 32 -7.73 10.10 -3.15
C ILE A 32 -7.40 10.96 -4.37
N SER A 33 -7.87 10.55 -5.55
CA SER A 33 -7.65 11.28 -6.79
C SER A 33 -8.15 12.74 -6.74
N SER A 34 -9.33 12.97 -6.13
CA SER A 34 -9.88 14.31 -5.91
C SER A 34 -9.04 15.13 -4.91
N ALA A 35 -8.56 14.51 -3.83
CA ALA A 35 -7.71 15.20 -2.86
C ALA A 35 -6.36 15.62 -3.48
N VAL A 36 -5.73 14.75 -4.27
CA VAL A 36 -4.50 15.05 -5.02
C VAL A 36 -4.71 16.25 -5.94
N ASN A 37 -5.83 16.28 -6.66
CA ASN A 37 -6.18 17.37 -7.56
C ASN A 37 -6.39 18.69 -6.81
N LYS A 38 -7.20 18.67 -5.75
CA LYS A 38 -7.54 19.85 -4.93
C LYS A 38 -6.31 20.48 -4.28
N LEU A 39 -5.37 19.65 -3.84
CA LEU A 39 -4.10 20.10 -3.26
C LEU A 39 -3.05 20.47 -4.32
N ASN A 40 -3.33 20.24 -5.61
CA ASN A 40 -2.44 20.49 -6.73
C ASN A 40 -1.04 19.88 -6.53
N LEU A 41 -1.00 18.62 -6.08
CA LEU A 41 0.26 17.94 -5.78
C LEU A 41 1.03 17.63 -7.05
N LYS A 42 2.32 17.97 -7.07
CA LYS A 42 3.25 17.56 -8.16
C LYS A 42 3.69 16.11 -8.03
N HIS A 43 3.72 15.60 -6.81
CA HIS A 43 4.10 14.23 -6.48
C HIS A 43 3.22 13.73 -5.33
N VAL A 44 2.78 12.48 -5.39
CA VAL A 44 2.00 11.83 -4.33
C VAL A 44 2.60 10.46 -4.00
N VAL A 45 2.73 10.17 -2.70
CA VAL A 45 3.06 8.84 -2.20
C VAL A 45 1.78 8.17 -1.72
N ILE A 46 1.50 6.97 -2.24
CA ILE A 46 0.33 6.17 -1.91
C ILE A 46 0.79 4.91 -1.17
N THR A 47 0.39 4.78 0.09
CA THR A 47 0.70 3.63 0.94
C THR A 47 -0.56 3.09 1.60
N SER A 48 -0.51 1.85 2.10
CA SER A 48 -1.62 1.18 2.77
C SER A 48 -1.19 0.53 4.08
N VAL A 49 -2.19 0.14 4.86
CA VAL A 49 -2.03 -0.89 5.89
C VAL A 49 -1.91 -2.29 5.24
N ASP A 50 -1.44 -3.29 5.98
CA ASP A 50 -1.53 -4.69 5.53
C ASP A 50 -2.98 -5.19 5.62
N ARG A 51 -3.45 -5.82 4.54
CA ARG A 51 -4.80 -6.37 4.38
C ARG A 51 -4.77 -7.88 4.15
N ASP A 52 -4.20 -8.61 5.10
CA ASP A 52 -4.13 -10.08 5.03
C ASP A 52 -5.52 -10.75 4.94
N ASP A 53 -6.57 -10.04 5.37
CA ASP A 53 -7.98 -10.45 5.28
C ASP A 53 -8.51 -10.47 3.83
N LEU A 54 -7.87 -9.78 2.89
CA LEU A 54 -8.24 -9.79 1.47
C LEU A 54 -7.49 -10.90 0.73
N TYR A 55 -8.15 -11.50 -0.27
CA TYR A 55 -7.55 -12.57 -1.08
C TYR A 55 -6.27 -12.12 -1.82
N ASP A 56 -6.23 -10.87 -2.29
CA ASP A 56 -5.13 -10.28 -3.06
C ASP A 56 -4.21 -9.37 -2.20
N GLY A 57 -4.45 -9.31 -0.90
CA GLY A 57 -3.75 -8.38 0.00
C GLY A 57 -4.00 -6.90 -0.31
N GLY A 58 -5.02 -6.57 -1.11
CA GLY A 58 -5.36 -5.21 -1.51
C GLY A 58 -4.67 -4.73 -2.80
N SER A 59 -3.95 -5.59 -3.53
CA SER A 59 -3.22 -5.17 -4.73
C SER A 59 -4.12 -4.61 -5.84
N ASN A 60 -5.35 -5.14 -6.00
CA ASN A 60 -6.31 -4.58 -6.96
C ASN A 60 -6.77 -3.17 -6.57
N HIS A 61 -6.91 -2.91 -5.27
CA HIS A 61 -7.32 -1.59 -4.79
C HIS A 61 -6.21 -0.55 -4.97
N PHE A 62 -4.93 -0.93 -4.80
CA PHE A 62 -3.81 -0.09 -5.24
C PHE A 62 -3.91 0.24 -6.72
N TYR A 63 -4.14 -0.77 -7.57
CA TYR A 63 -4.26 -0.58 -9.02
C TYR A 63 -5.36 0.44 -9.38
N GLU A 64 -6.54 0.32 -8.75
CA GLU A 64 -7.65 1.26 -8.96
C GLU A 64 -7.31 2.68 -8.50
N VAL A 65 -6.73 2.84 -7.31
CA VAL A 65 -6.33 4.15 -6.78
C VAL A 65 -5.31 4.82 -7.70
N ILE A 66 -4.28 4.10 -8.16
CA ILE A 66 -3.25 4.64 -9.06
C ILE A 66 -3.88 5.04 -10.39
N THR A 67 -4.69 4.17 -10.98
CA THR A 67 -5.33 4.39 -12.29
C THR A 67 -6.23 5.63 -12.27
N VAL A 68 -7.10 5.75 -11.26
CA VAL A 68 -8.01 6.90 -11.12
C VAL A 68 -7.24 8.18 -10.75
N THR A 69 -6.18 8.07 -9.94
CA THR A 69 -5.32 9.22 -9.61
C THR A 69 -4.60 9.74 -10.84
N ARG A 70 -3.97 8.86 -11.63
CA ARG A 70 -3.24 9.23 -12.86
C ARG A 70 -4.17 9.83 -13.90
N LYS A 71 -5.35 9.24 -14.11
CA LYS A 71 -6.35 9.74 -15.08
C LYS A 71 -6.75 11.19 -14.81
N ASN A 72 -7.01 11.54 -13.55
CA ASN A 72 -7.47 12.88 -13.19
C ASN A 72 -6.32 13.86 -12.89
N ASN A 73 -5.10 13.37 -12.71
CA ASN A 73 -3.93 14.17 -12.35
C ASN A 73 -2.73 13.81 -13.26
N PRO A 74 -2.83 14.03 -14.59
CA PRO A 74 -1.84 13.54 -15.56
C PRO A 74 -0.44 14.14 -15.41
N LYS A 75 -0.29 15.22 -14.62
CA LYS A 75 0.99 15.89 -14.34
C LYS A 75 1.59 15.53 -12.97
N THR A 76 0.89 14.73 -12.17
CA THR A 76 1.34 14.32 -10.85
C THR A 76 2.08 12.99 -10.97
N SER A 77 3.32 12.91 -10.47
CA SER A 77 4.01 11.64 -10.33
C SER A 77 3.49 10.86 -9.12
N ILE A 78 3.43 9.55 -9.24
CA ILE A 78 2.83 8.63 -8.26
C ILE A 78 3.91 7.66 -7.79
N GLU A 79 4.28 7.75 -6.52
CA GLU A 79 5.02 6.71 -5.82
C GLU A 79 4.06 5.80 -5.05
N VAL A 80 4.33 4.50 -5.05
CA VAL A 80 3.66 3.56 -4.16
C VAL A 80 4.63 3.03 -3.13
N LEU A 81 4.20 2.95 -1.88
CA LEU A 81 4.88 2.24 -0.81
C LEU A 81 3.99 1.07 -0.38
N THR A 82 4.30 -0.13 -0.88
CA THR A 82 3.42 -1.30 -0.76
C THR A 82 3.76 -2.17 0.46
N PRO A 83 2.79 -2.95 0.98
CA PRO A 83 3.08 -4.11 1.81
C PRO A 83 3.87 -5.17 1.03
N ASP A 84 4.25 -6.26 1.70
CA ASP A 84 4.98 -7.38 1.08
C ASP A 84 4.08 -8.38 0.33
N PHE A 85 2.76 -8.23 0.43
CA PHE A 85 1.77 -9.19 -0.08
C PHE A 85 2.07 -10.65 0.31
N LEU A 86 2.59 -10.87 1.53
CA LEU A 86 3.02 -12.19 2.00
C LEU A 86 1.93 -13.25 1.84
N ARG A 87 2.27 -14.36 1.19
CA ARG A 87 1.36 -15.49 0.86
C ARG A 87 0.21 -15.12 -0.08
N LYS A 88 0.35 -14.05 -0.88
CA LYS A 88 -0.60 -13.66 -1.92
C LYS A 88 -0.05 -13.89 -3.34
N GLY A 89 1.00 -14.72 -3.46
CA GLY A 89 1.66 -15.02 -4.72
C GLY A 89 2.19 -13.76 -5.39
N GLU A 90 1.83 -13.57 -6.65
CA GLU A 90 2.32 -12.48 -7.50
C GLU A 90 1.42 -11.23 -7.43
N ALA A 91 0.69 -11.02 -6.32
CA ALA A 91 -0.24 -9.90 -6.18
C ALA A 91 0.39 -8.54 -6.47
N TYR A 92 1.67 -8.35 -6.17
CA TYR A 92 2.43 -7.14 -6.46
C TYR A 92 2.44 -6.77 -7.95
N LYS A 93 2.34 -7.75 -8.87
CA LYS A 93 2.27 -7.51 -10.32
C LYS A 93 1.07 -6.65 -10.69
N LYS A 94 -0.05 -6.80 -9.96
CA LYS A 94 -1.24 -5.98 -10.17
C LYS A 94 -0.96 -4.50 -9.91
N VAL A 95 -0.11 -4.19 -8.94
CA VAL A 95 0.31 -2.81 -8.66
C VAL A 95 1.24 -2.30 -9.77
N LEU A 96 2.16 -3.14 -10.26
CA LEU A 96 3.04 -2.81 -11.39
C LEU A 96 2.26 -2.55 -12.69
N GLU A 97 1.18 -3.28 -12.95
CA GLU A 97 0.28 -3.04 -14.09
C GLU A 97 -0.32 -1.62 -14.10
N ALA A 98 -0.45 -0.98 -12.92
CA ALA A 98 -0.93 0.39 -12.82
C ALA A 98 0.14 1.44 -13.17
N ASN A 99 1.37 1.00 -13.43
CA ASN A 99 2.51 1.81 -13.84
C ASN A 99 2.76 3.04 -12.92
N PRO A 100 3.01 2.84 -11.61
CA PRO A 100 3.48 3.94 -10.75
C PRO A 100 4.85 4.44 -11.23
N ASP A 101 5.15 5.71 -10.98
CA ASP A 101 6.44 6.31 -11.35
C ASP A 101 7.58 5.80 -10.45
N VAL A 102 7.28 5.47 -9.20
CA VAL A 102 8.20 4.83 -8.25
C VAL A 102 7.48 3.68 -7.56
N PHE A 103 8.10 2.50 -7.55
CA PHE A 103 7.64 1.35 -6.78
C PHE A 103 8.57 1.15 -5.57
N ASN A 104 8.02 1.28 -4.37
CA ASN A 104 8.77 1.22 -3.12
C ASN A 104 8.21 0.12 -2.22
N HIS A 105 9.11 -0.61 -1.56
CA HIS A 105 8.81 -1.55 -0.50
C HIS A 105 9.94 -1.49 0.53
N ASN A 106 9.60 -1.14 1.77
CA ASN A 106 10.61 -1.06 2.82
C ASN A 106 10.91 -2.44 3.40
N ILE A 107 12.19 -2.78 3.52
CA ILE A 107 12.70 -3.93 4.29
C ILE A 107 12.84 -3.57 5.78
N GLU A 108 13.05 -2.29 6.09
CA GLU A 108 13.12 -1.68 7.43
C GLU A 108 14.32 -2.06 8.31
N THR A 109 14.68 -3.33 8.41
CA THR A 109 15.75 -3.78 9.30
C THR A 109 16.51 -4.98 8.77
N VAL A 110 17.70 -5.23 9.33
CA VAL A 110 18.55 -6.39 9.04
C VAL A 110 17.88 -7.73 9.41
N PRO A 111 18.26 -8.85 8.75
CA PRO A 111 17.63 -10.17 8.96
C PRO A 111 17.59 -10.64 10.42
N SER A 112 18.64 -10.39 11.19
CA SER A 112 18.77 -10.85 12.59
C SER A 112 17.73 -10.23 13.53
N LEU A 113 17.18 -9.05 13.19
CA LEU A 113 16.16 -8.35 13.98
C LEU A 113 14.75 -8.48 13.37
N TYR A 114 14.62 -9.07 12.18
CA TYR A 114 13.41 -8.93 11.37
C TYR A 114 12.15 -9.44 12.06
N LEU A 115 12.17 -10.65 12.63
CA LEU A 115 10.99 -11.22 13.29
C LEU A 115 10.65 -10.51 14.61
N LYS A 116 11.62 -9.83 15.23
CA LYS A 116 11.38 -9.02 16.44
C LYS A 116 10.68 -7.71 16.10
N VAL A 117 11.05 -7.10 14.97
CA VAL A 117 10.58 -5.77 14.55
C VAL A 117 9.34 -5.87 13.65
N ARG A 118 9.26 -6.90 12.79
CA ARG A 118 8.22 -7.17 11.80
C ARG A 118 7.76 -8.63 11.87
N PRO A 119 7.11 -9.06 12.96
CA PRO A 119 6.74 -10.47 13.17
C PRO A 119 5.81 -11.03 12.07
N GLY A 120 5.02 -10.17 11.42
CA GLY A 120 4.10 -10.55 10.35
C GLY A 120 4.70 -10.59 8.93
N ALA A 121 5.98 -10.23 8.76
CA ALA A 121 6.65 -10.19 7.45
C ALA A 121 7.83 -11.18 7.38
N LYS A 122 8.39 -11.41 6.19
CA LYS A 122 9.60 -12.23 5.99
C LYS A 122 10.66 -11.46 5.18
N TYR A 123 11.88 -11.40 5.70
CA TYR A 123 12.98 -10.63 5.09
C TYR A 123 13.18 -10.95 3.61
N PHE A 124 13.28 -12.25 3.26
CA PHE A 124 13.48 -12.69 1.88
C PHE A 124 12.23 -12.62 1.00
N SER A 125 11.03 -12.45 1.57
CA SER A 125 9.84 -12.14 0.79
C SER A 125 9.73 -10.65 0.46
N SER A 126 10.38 -9.81 1.29
CA SER A 126 10.47 -8.37 1.08
C SER A 126 11.62 -7.94 0.18
N LEU A 127 12.57 -8.83 -0.12
CA LEU A 127 13.71 -8.57 -1.00
C LEU A 127 13.35 -8.90 -2.45
#